data_AF-A0A8W8NPI2-F1
#
_entry.id   AF-A0A8W8NPI2-F1
#
_cell.length_a   1.000
_cell.length_b   1.000
_cell.length_c   1.000
_cell.angle_alpha   90.00
_cell.angle_beta   90.00
_cell.angle_gamma   90.00
#
_symmetry.space_group_name_H-M   'P 1'
#
loop_
_entity.id
_entity.type
_entity.pdbx_description
1 polymer ?
#
loop_
_entity_poly.entity_id
_entity_poly.type
_entity_poly.pdbx_seq_one_letter_code
_entity_poly.pdbx_strand_id
1 'polypeptide(L)'
;FLTDITGLDSMDWKITKKRTPSSRTGPNKPLDGNYAYIEATGRTSGDNAILSSAVTSQLSPSGPTCLRFVYNMNGRNIGTLKVLAGERISEQEIWTLSGNQNDKWTPVSIDIPAFNDLVIKFEAIRGNGYRSDIALDSIQLFDSPCTDISLPV
;
A
#
# COMPACT_ATOMS: atom_id res chain seq x y z
N PHE A 1 -0.33 12.86 -0.81
CA PHE A 1 -1.55 12.89 0.02
C PHE A 1 -1.49 11.88 1.16
N LEU A 2 -0.67 10.83 1.05
CA LEU A 2 -0.39 9.92 2.17
C LEU A 2 0.74 10.45 3.05
N THR A 3 0.63 10.19 4.34
CA THR A 3 1.64 10.42 5.36
C THR A 3 1.84 9.14 6.16
N ASP A 4 3.10 8.84 6.45
CA ASP A 4 3.49 7.79 7.37
C ASP A 4 3.01 8.11 8.79
N ILE A 5 2.45 7.12 9.47
CA ILE A 5 1.92 7.26 10.84
C ILE A 5 3.00 6.85 11.83
N THR A 6 3.70 7.83 12.39
CA THR A 6 4.79 7.55 13.34
C THR A 6 4.28 7.28 14.76
N GLY A 7 4.80 6.24 15.42
CA GLY A 7 4.63 6.01 16.86
C GLY A 7 3.29 5.37 17.27
N LEU A 8 2.43 5.05 16.30
CA LEU A 8 1.22 4.23 16.51
C LEU A 8 1.33 2.85 15.84
N ASP A 9 2.37 2.64 15.03
CA ASP A 9 2.76 1.36 14.44
C ASP A 9 4.19 0.99 14.88
N SER A 10 4.70 -0.13 14.35
CA SER A 10 5.98 -0.71 14.79
C SER A 10 7.16 -0.33 13.88
N MET A 11 6.88 0.24 12.71
CA MET A 11 7.84 0.53 11.64
C MET A 11 7.35 1.67 10.76
N ASP A 12 8.29 2.40 10.18
CA ASP A 12 7.98 3.51 9.29
C ASP A 12 8.13 3.13 7.82
N TRP A 13 7.26 3.68 6.97
CA TRP A 13 7.46 3.67 5.52
C TRP A 13 8.63 4.59 5.13
N LYS A 14 9.44 4.14 4.18
CA LYS A 14 10.60 4.87 3.68
C LYS A 14 10.41 5.19 2.20
N ILE A 15 10.96 6.32 1.76
CA ILE A 15 10.99 6.71 0.34
C ILE A 15 12.38 6.47 -0.24
N THR A 16 12.44 5.87 -1.42
CA THR A 16 13.70 5.65 -2.16
C THR A 16 13.47 5.67 -3.66
N LYS A 17 14.55 5.83 -4.43
CA LYS A 17 14.62 5.63 -5.89
C LYS A 17 15.59 4.54 -6.31
N LYS A 18 16.10 3.78 -5.34
CA LYS A 18 17.05 2.67 -5.50
C LYS A 18 16.40 1.41 -4.96
N ARG A 19 16.86 0.23 -5.37
CA ARG A 19 16.45 -1.06 -4.77
C ARG A 19 16.43 -1.01 -3.24
N THR A 20 15.60 -1.85 -2.62
CA THR A 20 15.62 -1.97 -1.16
C THR A 20 16.99 -2.51 -0.69
N PRO A 21 17.47 -2.07 0.50
CA PRO A 21 18.76 -2.48 1.03
C PRO A 21 18.97 -4.00 1.08
N SER A 22 17.95 -4.74 1.55
CA SER A 22 18.07 -6.18 1.78
C SER A 22 18.05 -6.99 0.49
N SER A 23 18.73 -8.15 0.51
CA SER A 23 18.87 -9.01 -0.67
C SER A 23 17.70 -9.99 -0.79
N ARG A 24 17.31 -10.33 -2.03
CA ARG A 24 16.26 -11.34 -2.33
C ARG A 24 14.90 -10.98 -1.74
N THR A 25 14.61 -9.69 -1.65
CA THR A 25 13.29 -9.14 -1.37
C THR A 25 13.21 -7.69 -1.88
N GLY A 26 12.02 -7.10 -1.77
CA GLY A 26 11.71 -5.77 -2.28
C GLY A 26 11.65 -5.74 -3.80
N PRO A 27 11.36 -4.57 -4.39
CA PRO A 27 11.63 -4.38 -5.80
C PRO A 27 13.15 -4.33 -6.06
N ASN A 28 13.63 -5.11 -7.04
CA ASN A 28 15.03 -5.01 -7.51
C ASN A 28 15.32 -3.70 -8.25
N LYS A 29 14.29 -3.03 -8.76
CA LYS A 29 14.35 -1.73 -9.45
C LYS A 29 13.09 -0.92 -9.17
N PRO A 30 13.17 0.43 -9.09
CA PRO A 30 11.98 1.27 -9.04
C PRO A 30 11.08 1.03 -10.27
N LEU A 31 9.79 1.33 -10.17
CA LEU A 31 8.89 1.37 -11.32
C LEU A 31 9.26 2.56 -12.20
N ASP A 32 9.08 3.76 -11.65
CA ASP A 32 9.54 5.02 -12.22
C ASP A 32 9.74 6.04 -11.08
N GLY A 33 10.96 6.56 -10.92
CA GLY A 33 11.27 7.52 -9.87
C GLY A 33 11.27 6.97 -8.44
N ASN A 34 10.59 7.69 -7.53
CA ASN A 34 10.57 7.39 -6.09
C ASN A 34 9.37 6.50 -5.75
N TYR A 35 9.58 5.53 -4.86
CA TYR A 35 8.53 4.67 -4.32
C TYR A 35 8.62 4.58 -2.78
N ALA A 36 7.51 4.19 -2.15
CA ALA A 36 7.45 3.92 -0.72
C ALA A 36 7.69 2.43 -0.45
N TYR A 37 8.40 2.10 0.63
CA TYR A 37 8.63 0.71 1.03
C TYR A 37 8.83 0.55 2.53
N ILE A 38 8.58 -0.66 3.02
CA ILE A 38 9.03 -1.10 4.35
C ILE A 38 10.31 -1.92 4.23
N GLU A 39 11.24 -1.71 5.16
CA GLU A 39 12.46 -2.51 5.29
C GLU A 39 12.29 -3.53 6.42
N ALA A 40 12.17 -4.81 6.08
CA ALA A 40 11.86 -5.86 7.04
C ALA A 40 13.08 -6.34 7.85
N THR A 41 14.30 -5.97 7.45
CA THR A 41 15.51 -6.33 8.18
C THR A 41 15.54 -5.70 9.57
N GLY A 42 15.86 -6.50 10.60
CA GLY A 42 15.95 -6.04 11.99
C GLY A 42 14.60 -5.84 12.69
N ARG A 43 13.50 -6.25 12.06
CA ARG A 43 12.13 -6.13 12.56
C ARG A 43 11.57 -7.48 13.01
N THR A 44 10.47 -7.47 13.76
CA THR A 44 9.84 -8.66 14.33
C THR A 44 8.66 -9.14 13.48
N SER A 45 8.33 -10.43 13.54
CA SER A 45 7.18 -10.96 12.82
C SER A 45 5.90 -10.30 13.32
N GLY A 46 5.07 -9.80 12.41
CA GLY A 46 3.85 -9.06 12.76
C GLY A 46 4.02 -7.57 12.98
N ASP A 47 5.26 -7.04 13.01
CA ASP A 47 5.48 -5.59 12.98
C ASP A 47 4.79 -5.00 11.74
N ASN A 48 4.11 -3.87 11.91
CA ASN A 48 3.39 -3.18 10.84
C ASN A 48 3.89 -1.75 10.62
N ALA A 49 3.61 -1.22 9.43
CA ALA A 49 3.78 0.18 9.05
C ALA A 49 2.53 0.69 8.34
N ILE A 50 2.09 1.91 8.61
CA ILE A 50 0.84 2.48 8.10
C ILE A 50 1.10 3.79 7.34
N LEU A 51 0.74 3.81 6.05
CA LEU A 51 0.53 5.06 5.30
C LEU A 51 -0.94 5.43 5.35
N SER A 52 -1.26 6.65 5.80
CA SER A 52 -2.64 7.14 5.87
C SER A 52 -2.84 8.37 4.99
N SER A 53 -3.98 8.48 4.34
CA SER A 53 -4.42 9.75 3.76
C SER A 53 -4.80 10.74 4.86
N ALA A 54 -4.77 12.03 4.53
CA ALA A 54 -5.58 12.99 5.26
C ALA A 54 -7.08 12.65 5.10
N VAL A 55 -7.92 13.20 5.99
CA VAL A 55 -9.37 13.12 5.83
C VAL A 55 -9.74 13.82 4.54
N THR A 56 -10.33 13.08 3.61
CA THR A 56 -10.65 13.60 2.29
C THR A 56 -12.05 14.19 2.30
N SER A 57 -12.28 15.22 3.11
CA SER A 57 -13.60 15.89 3.20
C SER A 57 -14.05 16.55 1.89
N GLN A 58 -13.12 16.73 0.94
CA GLN A 58 -13.40 17.27 -0.40
C GLN A 58 -13.92 16.21 -1.37
N LEU A 59 -13.66 14.93 -1.09
CA LEU A 59 -14.34 13.84 -1.75
C LEU A 59 -15.56 13.55 -0.87
N SER A 60 -16.65 14.26 -1.14
CA SER A 60 -17.99 13.80 -0.73
C SER A 60 -18.60 13.05 -1.90
N PRO A 61 -18.04 11.88 -2.29
CA PRO A 61 -18.45 11.26 -3.52
C PRO A 61 -19.91 10.82 -3.34
N SER A 62 -20.75 11.19 -4.30
CA SER A 62 -22.14 10.70 -4.35
C SER A 62 -22.23 9.20 -4.67
N GLY A 63 -21.08 8.52 -4.84
CA GLY A 63 -20.92 7.11 -5.16
C GLY A 63 -19.52 6.58 -4.81
N PRO A 64 -19.13 5.38 -5.27
CA PRO A 64 -17.81 4.82 -4.98
C PRO A 64 -16.69 5.56 -5.73
N THR A 65 -15.49 5.52 -5.16
CA THR A 65 -14.26 6.10 -5.72
C THR A 65 -13.27 5.00 -6.12
N CYS A 66 -12.44 5.24 -7.12
CA CYS A 66 -11.48 4.25 -7.59
C CYS A 66 -10.11 4.52 -7.00
N LEU A 67 -9.64 3.63 -6.13
CA LEU A 67 -8.25 3.63 -5.67
C LEU A 67 -7.41 2.77 -6.63
N ARG A 68 -6.40 3.39 -7.23
CA ARG A 68 -5.38 2.72 -8.03
C ARG A 68 -4.03 2.83 -7.35
N PHE A 69 -3.28 1.73 -7.35
CA PHE A 69 -1.92 1.70 -6.84
C PHE A 69 -1.13 0.58 -7.51
N VAL A 70 0.19 0.64 -7.39
CA VAL A 70 1.09 -0.41 -7.88
C VAL A 70 1.91 -0.93 -6.71
N TYR A 71 1.99 -2.24 -6.54
CA TYR A 71 2.75 -2.86 -5.46
C TYR A 71 3.90 -3.73 -5.97
N ASN A 72 4.91 -3.95 -5.13
CA ASN A 72 5.87 -5.04 -5.28
C ASN A 72 6.00 -5.80 -3.95
N MET A 73 5.84 -7.12 -4.02
CA MET A 73 5.84 -8.03 -2.87
C MET A 73 6.70 -9.25 -3.19
N ASN A 74 8.00 -9.04 -3.34
CA ASN A 74 8.97 -10.07 -3.69
C ASN A 74 9.72 -10.56 -2.44
N GLY A 75 9.71 -11.87 -2.20
CA GLY A 75 10.48 -12.48 -1.12
C GLY A 75 9.80 -13.70 -0.50
N ARG A 76 10.59 -14.66 -0.05
CA ARG A 76 10.06 -15.93 0.51
C ARG A 76 9.33 -15.77 1.86
N ASN A 77 9.54 -14.65 2.55
CA ASN A 77 9.01 -14.40 3.89
C ASN A 77 8.01 -13.23 3.89
N ILE A 78 7.52 -12.83 2.72
CA ILE A 78 6.59 -11.71 2.57
C ILE A 78 5.37 -11.92 3.46
N GLY A 79 5.06 -10.90 4.26
CA GLY A 79 3.86 -10.83 5.07
C GLY A 79 2.66 -10.38 4.25
N THR A 80 2.00 -9.31 4.68
CA THR A 80 0.69 -8.89 4.18
C THR A 80 0.68 -7.41 3.85
N LEU A 81 0.04 -7.04 2.75
CA LEU A 81 -0.34 -5.67 2.44
C LEU A 81 -1.86 -5.56 2.50
N LYS A 82 -2.37 -4.57 3.23
CA LYS A 82 -3.80 -4.30 3.35
C LYS A 82 -4.13 -2.90 2.90
N VAL A 83 -5.35 -2.73 2.38
CA VAL A 83 -6.01 -1.43 2.24
C VAL A 83 -7.20 -1.40 3.18
N LEU A 84 -7.19 -0.42 4.09
CA LEU A 84 -8.30 -0.11 4.97
C LEU A 84 -8.94 1.20 4.49
N ALA A 85 -10.27 1.27 4.49
CA ALA A 85 -10.98 2.51 4.21
C ALA A 85 -12.22 2.66 5.08
N GLY A 86 -12.54 3.90 5.44
CA GLY A 86 -13.76 4.22 6.16
C GLY A 86 -13.79 5.65 6.65
N GLU A 87 -14.66 5.93 7.61
CA GLU A 87 -14.70 7.20 8.31
C GLU A 87 -13.66 7.17 9.45
N ARG A 88 -12.87 8.24 9.62
CA ARG A 88 -11.83 8.49 10.65
C ARG A 88 -11.39 7.38 11.63
N ILE A 89 -12.32 6.77 12.37
CA ILE A 89 -12.07 5.79 13.45
C ILE A 89 -12.75 4.42 13.23
N SER A 90 -13.42 4.24 12.09
CA SER A 90 -14.22 3.08 11.73
C SER A 90 -13.84 2.56 10.34
N GLU A 91 -12.53 2.46 10.07
CA GLU A 91 -12.06 1.85 8.83
C GLU A 91 -12.27 0.33 8.82
N GLN A 92 -12.60 -0.19 7.64
CA GLN A 92 -12.74 -1.61 7.37
C GLN A 92 -11.72 -2.07 6.32
N GLU A 93 -11.41 -3.36 6.31
CA GLU A 93 -10.57 -3.96 5.27
C GLU A 93 -11.31 -4.02 3.94
N ILE A 94 -10.76 -3.34 2.93
CA ILE A 94 -11.28 -3.32 1.56
C ILE A 94 -10.51 -4.30 0.67
N TRP A 95 -9.22 -4.46 0.93
CA TRP A 95 -8.34 -5.31 0.14
C TRP A 95 -7.20 -5.86 0.97
N THR A 96 -6.77 -7.09 0.67
CA THR A 96 -5.65 -7.74 1.33
C THR A 96 -4.92 -8.67 0.38
N LEU A 97 -3.60 -8.75 0.51
CA LEU A 97 -2.76 -9.69 -0.21
C LEU A 97 -1.59 -10.12 0.67
N SER A 98 -1.30 -11.42 0.68
CA SER A 98 -0.21 -11.99 1.46
C SER A 98 0.74 -12.82 0.61
N GLY A 99 1.97 -12.95 1.09
CA GLY A 99 2.98 -13.84 0.51
C GLY A 99 3.61 -13.33 -0.79
N ASN A 100 4.53 -14.13 -1.32
CA ASN A 100 5.35 -13.78 -2.47
C ASN A 100 4.54 -13.60 -3.76
N GLN A 101 4.71 -12.45 -4.42
CA GLN A 101 4.09 -12.08 -5.69
C GLN A 101 5.10 -12.02 -6.85
N ASN A 102 6.34 -12.47 -6.60
CA ASN A 102 7.51 -12.34 -7.46
C ASN A 102 8.00 -10.89 -7.61
N ASP A 103 9.16 -10.73 -8.24
CA ASP A 103 9.76 -9.42 -8.50
C ASP A 103 9.09 -8.72 -9.69
N LYS A 104 7.86 -8.26 -9.48
CA LYS A 104 7.10 -7.48 -10.45
C LYS A 104 6.30 -6.38 -9.76
N TRP A 105 6.29 -5.21 -10.39
CA TRP A 105 5.34 -4.15 -10.06
C TRP A 105 3.98 -4.53 -10.64
N THR A 106 2.97 -4.69 -9.78
CA THR A 106 1.64 -5.16 -10.16
C THR A 106 0.59 -4.08 -9.86
N PRO A 107 -0.17 -3.63 -10.88
CA PRO A 107 -1.22 -2.65 -10.67
C PRO A 107 -2.45 -3.27 -10.01
N VAL A 108 -3.14 -2.49 -9.19
CA VAL A 108 -4.40 -2.83 -8.53
C VAL A 108 -5.36 -1.66 -8.72
N SER A 109 -6.63 -1.98 -8.99
CA SER A 109 -7.75 -1.03 -8.99
C SER A 109 -8.84 -1.61 -8.10
N ILE A 110 -9.31 -0.82 -7.13
CA ILE A 110 -10.38 -1.22 -6.21
C ILE A 110 -11.40 -0.10 -6.05
N ASP A 111 -12.67 -0.47 -6.06
CA ASP A 111 -13.74 0.44 -5.67
C ASP A 111 -13.76 0.60 -4.16
N ILE A 112 -13.65 1.86 -3.70
CA ILE A 112 -13.82 2.26 -2.32
C ILE A 112 -15.27 2.73 -2.15
N PRO A 113 -16.04 2.18 -1.20
CA PRO A 113 -17.38 2.67 -0.90
C PRO A 113 -17.40 4.17 -0.56
N ALA A 114 -18.56 4.80 -0.71
CA ALA A 114 -18.73 6.19 -0.32
C ALA A 114 -18.69 6.33 1.22
N PHE A 115 -17.89 7.27 1.71
CA PHE A 115 -17.79 7.65 3.12
C PHE A 115 -17.78 9.18 3.23
N ASN A 116 -18.37 9.73 4.30
CA ASN A 116 -18.45 11.19 4.46
C ASN A 116 -17.07 11.81 4.77
N ASP A 117 -16.29 11.14 5.62
CA ASP A 117 -14.96 11.54 6.05
C ASP A 117 -13.94 10.46 5.65
N LEU A 118 -13.83 10.19 4.35
CA LEU A 118 -13.01 9.10 3.82
C LEU A 118 -11.54 9.24 4.25
N VAL A 119 -11.06 8.20 4.92
CA VAL A 119 -9.65 7.91 5.19
C VAL A 119 -9.29 6.60 4.50
N ILE A 120 -8.14 6.59 3.81
CA ILE A 120 -7.56 5.38 3.21
C ILE A 120 -6.22 5.13 3.88
N LYS A 121 -6.01 3.88 4.32
CA LYS A 121 -4.75 3.43 4.90
C LYS A 121 -4.18 2.25 4.12
N PHE A 122 -2.88 2.29 3.87
CA PHE A 122 -2.10 1.13 3.46
C PHE A 122 -1.33 0.61 4.66
N GLU A 123 -1.63 -0.61 5.09
CA GLU A 123 -0.93 -1.28 6.18
C GLU A 123 -0.07 -2.40 5.61
N ALA A 124 1.24 -2.30 5.79
CA ALA A 124 2.18 -3.36 5.45
C ALA A 124 2.62 -4.07 6.74
N ILE A 125 2.41 -5.38 6.79
CA ILE A 125 2.72 -6.25 7.91
C ILE A 125 3.88 -7.14 7.51
N ARG A 126 4.94 -7.12 8.31
CA ARG A 126 6.12 -7.97 8.11
C ARG A 126 5.78 -9.43 8.36
N GLY A 127 6.21 -10.31 7.46
CA GLY A 127 6.10 -11.75 7.63
C GLY A 127 7.17 -12.34 8.58
N ASN A 128 7.43 -13.64 8.46
CA ASN A 128 8.25 -14.38 9.43
C ASN A 128 9.78 -14.29 9.18
N GLY A 129 10.26 -13.31 8.42
CA GLY A 129 11.69 -13.16 8.13
C GLY A 129 12.04 -11.88 7.38
N TYR A 130 13.34 -11.60 7.27
CA TYR A 130 13.83 -10.35 6.68
C TYR A 130 13.50 -10.19 5.18
N ARG A 131 13.20 -11.29 4.47
CA ARG A 131 12.84 -11.25 3.04
C ARG A 131 11.36 -10.91 2.87
N SER A 132 10.96 -9.77 3.44
CA SER A 132 9.57 -9.33 3.58
C SER A 132 9.39 -7.83 3.27
N ASP A 133 10.24 -7.25 2.43
CA ASP A 133 10.05 -5.86 2.01
C ASP A 133 8.80 -5.75 1.12
N ILE A 134 7.93 -4.80 1.43
CA ILE A 134 6.72 -4.49 0.66
C ILE A 134 6.86 -3.07 0.16
N ALA A 135 6.58 -2.84 -1.13
CA ALA A 135 6.68 -1.54 -1.75
C ALA A 135 5.39 -1.13 -2.46
N LEU A 136 5.16 0.18 -2.49
CA LEU A 136 4.03 0.86 -3.11
C LEU A 136 4.53 2.02 -3.98
N ASP A 137 3.86 2.21 -5.11
CA ASP A 137 4.10 3.29 -6.06
C ASP A 137 2.79 3.69 -6.75
N SER A 138 2.79 4.84 -7.43
CA SER A 138 1.74 5.31 -8.33
C SER A 138 0.33 5.26 -7.72
N ILE A 139 0.21 5.68 -6.46
CA ILE A 139 -1.06 5.69 -5.73
C ILE A 139 -1.89 6.88 -6.19
N GLN A 140 -3.10 6.61 -6.67
CA GLN A 140 -4.03 7.57 -7.23
C GLN A 140 -5.44 7.25 -6.75
N LEU A 141 -6.23 8.30 -6.47
CA LEU A 141 -7.63 8.19 -6.10
C LEU A 141 -8.44 9.01 -7.10
N PHE A 142 -9.46 8.39 -7.70
CA PHE A 142 -10.33 9.02 -8.69
C PHE A 142 -11.75 9.14 -8.14
N ASP A 143 -12.38 10.29 -8.35
CA ASP A 143 -13.78 10.55 -7.99
C ASP A 143 -14.75 9.92 -9.00
N SER A 144 -14.60 8.62 -9.18
CA SER A 144 -15.42 7.78 -10.07
C SER A 144 -15.20 6.32 -9.72
N PRO A 145 -16.15 5.42 -10.00
CA PRO A 145 -15.91 3.98 -9.89
C PRO A 145 -14.74 3.53 -10.78
N CYS A 146 -14.12 2.41 -10.43
CA CYS A 146 -13.14 1.77 -11.28
C CYS A 146 -13.83 1.26 -12.54
N THR A 147 -13.57 1.91 -13.66
CA THR A 147 -13.92 1.37 -14.97
C THR A 147 -12.94 0.26 -15.33
N ASP A 148 -13.45 -0.86 -15.86
CA ASP A 148 -12.65 -1.85 -16.59
C ASP A 148 -12.12 -1.19 -17.86
N ILE A 149 -11.09 -0.34 -17.71
CA ILE A 149 -10.25 0.03 -18.83
C ILE A 149 -9.35 -1.17 -19.02
N SER A 150 -9.75 -2.07 -19.91
CA SER A 150 -8.78 -2.89 -20.64
C SER A 150 -7.68 -1.93 -21.07
N LEU A 151 -6.49 -2.05 -20.46
CA LEU A 151 -5.32 -1.32 -20.94
C LEU A 151 -5.27 -1.52 -22.46
N PRO A 152 -5.12 -0.46 -23.27
CA PRO A 152 -4.94 -0.67 -24.70
C PRO A 152 -3.75 -1.61 -24.88
N VAL A 153 -3.99 -2.71 -25.59
CA VAL A 153 -2.99 -3.72 -25.99
C VAL A 153 -1.83 -3.04 -26.70
#